data_AF-A0A8X8W933-F1
#
_entry.id   AF-A0A8X8W933-F1
#
_cell.length_a   1.000
_cell.length_b   1.000
_cell.length_c   1.000
_cell.angle_alpha   90.00
_cell.angle_beta   90.00
_cell.angle_gamma   90.00
#
_symmetry.space_group_name_H-M   'P 1'
#
loop_
_entity.id
_entity.type
_entity.pdbx_description
1 polymer ?
#
loop_
_entity_poly.entity_id
_entity_poly.type
_entity_poly.pdbx_seq_one_letter_code
_entity_poly.pdbx_strand_id
1 'polypeptide(L)'
;MGKFLSDNMSVVRDGGGDSENETTMNEPDNQGKDVDEHTLRRFLRARDLNVEKASTMLANCLTWRRTFVPKGCVSESEVPNEIAQNKMFLQGTDKKGLPISVVFGARHFSRKGGLDEFRRFLVFALDKLCQRTPDGVGKFTIIGDLQGYGYCNSDVRANLAAITILQEYYPERLGKMFIVHAPYIFMTMWKLVYPFIDKKTRNKVVFVEDKRLQETLVEDIEENQLPEIYGGKLQLVPIQNA
;
A
#
# COMPACT_ATOMS: atom_id res chain seq x y z
N MET A 1 -66.20 41.81 -14.29
CA MET A 1 -65.30 40.75 -14.82
C MET A 1 -66.14 39.48 -15.03
N GLY A 2 -66.90 39.31 -16.13
CA GLY A 2 -66.44 38.76 -17.41
C GLY A 2 -66.31 37.22 -17.35
N LYS A 3 -67.39 36.43 -17.24
CA LYS A 3 -68.19 35.78 -18.34
C LYS A 3 -67.27 34.96 -19.27
N PHE A 4 -67.33 33.62 -19.37
CA PHE A 4 -68.39 32.86 -20.06
C PHE A 4 -68.29 31.33 -19.79
N LEU A 5 -69.46 30.70 -19.67
CA LEU A 5 -69.74 29.30 -19.99
C LEU A 5 -70.15 29.23 -21.48
N SER A 6 -69.72 28.19 -22.21
CA SER A 6 -70.59 27.39 -23.10
C SER A 6 -69.81 26.28 -23.82
N ASP A 7 -70.29 25.07 -23.60
CA ASP A 7 -70.33 23.86 -24.43
C ASP A 7 -69.81 23.92 -25.89
N ASN A 8 -69.08 22.87 -26.28
CA ASN A 8 -69.56 22.01 -27.36
C ASN A 8 -68.91 20.62 -27.35
N MET A 9 -69.75 19.65 -27.70
CA MET A 9 -69.62 18.21 -27.53
C MET A 9 -69.50 17.53 -28.91
N SER A 10 -68.53 16.62 -29.06
CA SER A 10 -68.52 15.50 -30.02
C SER A 10 -67.38 14.55 -29.61
N VAL A 11 -67.58 13.40 -28.94
CA VAL A 11 -68.13 12.10 -29.42
C VAL A 11 -67.28 11.57 -30.59
N VAL A 12 -66.62 10.39 -30.62
CA VAL A 12 -66.45 9.21 -29.74
C VAL A 12 -65.35 8.31 -30.37
N ARG A 13 -64.84 7.34 -29.58
CA ARG A 13 -64.08 6.08 -29.87
C ARG A 13 -62.61 6.14 -29.45
N ASP A 14 -62.21 5.63 -28.29
CA ASP A 14 -62.29 4.28 -27.67
C ASP A 14 -61.13 3.36 -28.07
N GLY A 15 -60.50 2.76 -27.06
CA GLY A 15 -59.30 1.93 -27.17
C GLY A 15 -58.47 1.96 -25.88
N GLY A 16 -58.73 0.99 -24.99
CA GLY A 16 -58.07 0.76 -23.69
C GLY A 16 -56.54 0.78 -23.73
N GLY A 17 -55.86 1.08 -22.63
CA GLY A 17 -55.95 0.31 -21.40
C GLY A 17 -54.79 -0.68 -21.42
N ASP A 18 -53.67 -0.29 -20.83
CA ASP A 18 -52.84 -1.11 -19.92
C ASP A 18 -51.51 -0.38 -19.65
N SER A 19 -51.45 0.21 -18.47
CA SER A 19 -50.24 0.69 -17.83
C SER A 19 -49.41 -0.52 -17.39
N GLU A 20 -48.49 -0.98 -18.23
CA GLU A 20 -47.45 -1.89 -17.78
C GLU A 20 -46.37 -1.07 -17.06
N ASN A 21 -46.29 -1.31 -15.75
CA ASN A 21 -45.21 -0.88 -14.87
C ASN A 21 -43.86 -1.33 -15.46
N GLU A 22 -43.17 -0.40 -16.09
CA GLU A 22 -41.75 -0.54 -16.41
C GLU A 22 -41.00 -0.58 -15.07
N THR A 23 -40.85 -1.80 -14.55
CA THR A 23 -39.99 -2.09 -13.41
C THR A 23 -38.58 -1.81 -13.89
N THR A 24 -38.09 -0.59 -13.65
CA THR A 24 -36.68 -0.26 -13.75
C THR A 24 -35.95 -1.19 -12.79
N MET A 25 -35.47 -2.32 -13.31
CA MET A 25 -34.41 -3.08 -12.67
C MET A 25 -33.26 -2.10 -12.50
N ASN A 26 -33.04 -1.69 -11.24
CA ASN A 26 -31.84 -0.96 -10.88
C ASN A 26 -30.66 -1.78 -11.40
N GLU A 27 -29.97 -1.23 -12.40
CA GLU A 27 -28.69 -1.76 -12.82
C GLU A 27 -27.82 -1.94 -11.58
N PRO A 28 -27.14 -3.09 -11.42
CA PRO A 28 -26.23 -3.27 -10.31
C PRO A 28 -25.20 -2.16 -10.38
N ASP A 29 -25.13 -1.42 -9.27
CA ASP A 29 -24.21 -0.34 -8.98
C ASP A 29 -22.87 -0.56 -9.71
N ASN A 30 -22.53 0.33 -10.65
CA ASN A 30 -21.33 0.28 -11.51
C ASN A 30 -20.03 0.51 -10.71
N GLN A 31 -19.97 0.06 -9.46
CA GLN A 31 -18.80 0.10 -8.57
C GLN A 31 -17.71 -0.93 -8.95
N GLY A 32 -18.00 -1.83 -9.89
CA GLY A 32 -17.11 -2.94 -10.28
C GLY A 32 -16.07 -2.62 -11.35
N LYS A 33 -16.08 -1.42 -11.97
CA LYS A 33 -15.19 -1.12 -13.12
C LYS A 33 -13.79 -0.60 -12.76
N ASP A 34 -13.49 -0.36 -11.49
CA ASP A 34 -12.27 0.39 -11.09
C ASP A 34 -11.25 -0.43 -10.28
N VAL A 35 -11.49 -1.74 -10.08
CA VAL A 35 -10.54 -2.63 -9.38
C VAL A 35 -10.01 -3.67 -10.36
N ASP A 36 -8.72 -3.60 -10.67
CA ASP A 36 -8.09 -4.51 -11.61
C ASP A 36 -8.03 -5.96 -11.07
N GLU A 37 -7.92 -6.93 -12.00
CA GLU A 37 -7.90 -8.35 -11.68
C GLU A 37 -6.74 -8.74 -10.74
N HIS A 38 -5.57 -8.10 -10.87
CA HIS A 38 -4.44 -8.37 -9.98
C HIS A 38 -4.73 -7.91 -8.56
N THR A 39 -5.44 -6.80 -8.39
CA THR A 39 -5.93 -6.35 -7.09
C THR A 39 -6.87 -7.38 -6.47
N LEU A 40 -7.88 -7.85 -7.20
CA LEU A 40 -8.78 -8.90 -6.70
C LEU A 40 -8.02 -10.16 -6.26
N ARG A 41 -7.06 -10.63 -7.07
CA ARG A 41 -6.22 -11.79 -6.76
C ARG A 41 -5.38 -11.60 -5.49
N ARG A 42 -4.87 -10.39 -5.20
CA ARG A 42 -4.12 -10.11 -3.97
C ARG A 42 -4.99 -10.25 -2.72
N PHE A 43 -6.20 -9.67 -2.74
CA PHE A 43 -7.13 -9.75 -1.61
C PHE A 43 -7.61 -11.19 -1.36
N LEU A 44 -7.88 -11.95 -2.43
CA LEU A 44 -8.19 -13.38 -2.32
C LEU A 44 -7.05 -14.17 -1.67
N ARG A 45 -5.81 -14.00 -2.14
CA ARG A 45 -4.62 -14.69 -1.57
C ARG A 45 -4.39 -14.34 -0.10
N ALA A 46 -4.66 -13.10 0.30
CA ALA A 46 -4.51 -12.63 1.68
C ALA A 46 -5.56 -13.20 2.65
N ARG A 47 -6.64 -13.79 2.12
CA ARG A 47 -7.70 -14.45 2.89
C ARG A 47 -7.87 -15.91 2.49
N ASP A 48 -6.80 -16.54 2.02
CA ASP A 48 -6.72 -17.96 1.64
C ASP A 48 -7.85 -18.41 0.71
N LEU A 49 -8.15 -17.56 -0.29
CA LEU A 49 -9.18 -17.74 -1.31
C LEU A 49 -10.62 -17.78 -0.76
N ASN A 50 -10.83 -17.39 0.50
CA ASN A 50 -12.17 -17.19 1.04
C ASN A 50 -12.78 -15.90 0.47
N VAL A 51 -13.75 -16.06 -0.42
CA VAL A 51 -14.38 -14.96 -1.16
C VAL A 51 -15.02 -13.95 -0.21
N GLU A 52 -15.82 -14.37 0.75
CA GLU A 52 -16.51 -13.46 1.69
C GLU A 52 -15.55 -12.60 2.51
N LYS A 53 -14.50 -13.22 3.06
CA LYS A 53 -13.47 -12.51 3.83
C LYS A 53 -12.67 -11.56 2.94
N ALA A 54 -12.35 -11.98 1.71
CA ALA A 54 -11.63 -11.15 0.76
C ALA A 54 -12.45 -9.94 0.31
N SER A 55 -13.73 -10.14 -0.01
CA SER A 55 -14.67 -9.08 -0.39
C SER A 55 -14.86 -8.07 0.74
N THR A 56 -15.04 -8.55 1.98
CA THR A 56 -15.13 -7.69 3.17
C THR A 56 -13.85 -6.86 3.36
N MET A 57 -12.69 -7.50 3.26
CA MET A 57 -11.39 -6.82 3.38
C MET A 57 -11.20 -5.76 2.29
N LEU A 58 -11.55 -6.09 1.04
CA LEU A 58 -11.47 -5.16 -0.09
C LEU A 58 -12.40 -3.96 0.12
N ALA A 59 -13.65 -4.18 0.51
CA ALA A 59 -14.59 -3.10 0.79
C ALA A 59 -14.09 -2.15 1.90
N ASN A 60 -13.54 -2.72 2.98
CA ASN A 60 -12.92 -1.95 4.05
C ASN A 60 -11.70 -1.15 3.55
N CYS A 61 -10.86 -1.76 2.71
CA CYS A 61 -9.71 -1.07 2.11
C CYS A 61 -10.14 0.08 1.22
N LEU A 62 -11.14 -0.10 0.35
CA LEU A 62 -11.65 0.95 -0.52
C LEU A 62 -12.26 2.11 0.28
N THR A 63 -13.00 1.80 1.34
CA THR A 63 -13.58 2.80 2.25
C THR A 63 -12.49 3.58 2.99
N TRP A 64 -11.50 2.89 3.54
CA TRP A 64 -10.35 3.52 4.17
C TRP A 64 -9.58 4.40 3.17
N ARG A 65 -9.38 3.92 1.94
CA ARG A 65 -8.64 4.66 0.91
C ARG A 65 -9.32 5.98 0.56
N ARG A 66 -10.65 5.98 0.41
CA ARG A 66 -11.44 7.20 0.14
C ARG A 66 -11.34 8.25 1.25
N THR A 67 -11.22 7.81 2.50
CA THR A 67 -11.15 8.72 3.66
C THR A 67 -9.72 9.16 3.98
N PHE A 68 -8.75 8.25 3.85
CA PHE A 68 -7.35 8.51 4.20
C PHE A 68 -6.60 9.27 3.11
N VAL A 69 -6.94 9.04 1.83
CA VAL A 69 -6.31 9.69 0.68
C VAL A 69 -7.38 10.28 -0.26
N PRO A 70 -8.12 11.31 0.21
CA PRO A 70 -9.27 11.85 -0.53
C PRO A 70 -8.88 12.51 -1.85
N LYS A 71 -7.61 12.93 -2.00
CA LYS A 71 -7.07 13.52 -3.23
C LYS A 71 -6.48 12.49 -4.21
N GLY A 72 -6.65 11.20 -3.92
CA GLY A 72 -6.08 10.09 -4.72
C GLY A 72 -4.60 9.80 -4.45
N CYS A 73 -3.82 10.81 -4.03
CA CYS A 73 -2.45 10.64 -3.55
C CYS A 73 -2.21 11.41 -2.24
N VAL A 74 -1.19 10.98 -1.49
CA VAL A 74 -0.58 11.77 -0.42
C VAL A 74 0.50 12.62 -1.07
N SER A 75 0.54 13.92 -0.76
CA SER A 75 1.57 14.84 -1.27
C SER A 75 2.72 14.99 -0.29
N GLU A 76 3.90 15.39 -0.77
CA GLU A 76 5.07 15.67 0.08
C GLU A 76 4.78 16.73 1.15
N SER A 77 3.91 17.70 0.84
CA SER A 77 3.49 18.75 1.77
C SER A 77 2.72 18.23 2.99
N GLU A 78 2.16 17.02 2.90
CA GLU A 78 1.45 16.37 4.01
C GLU A 78 2.39 15.56 4.92
N VAL A 79 3.63 15.32 4.48
CA VAL A 79 4.63 14.48 5.16
C VAL A 79 6.03 15.12 5.25
N PRO A 80 6.16 16.45 5.47
CA PRO A 80 7.44 17.15 5.36
C PRO A 80 8.48 16.69 6.40
N ASN A 81 8.05 16.35 7.62
CA ASN A 81 8.95 15.90 8.69
C ASN A 81 9.47 14.49 8.42
N GLU A 82 8.66 13.65 7.79
CA GLU A 82 9.04 12.30 7.40
C GLU A 82 9.99 12.30 6.19
N ILE A 83 9.74 13.18 5.21
CA ILE A 83 10.65 13.41 4.08
C ILE A 83 12.00 13.96 4.56
N ALA A 84 12.00 14.93 5.48
CA ALA A 84 13.22 15.53 6.02
C ALA A 84 14.15 14.54 6.73
N GLN A 85 13.61 13.41 7.21
CA GLN A 85 14.42 12.34 7.82
C GLN A 85 15.27 11.57 6.79
N ASN A 86 14.98 11.70 5.48
CA ASN A 86 15.76 11.10 4.40
C ASN A 86 16.09 9.62 4.63
N LYS A 87 15.04 8.85 4.96
CA LYS A 87 15.15 7.48 5.49
C LYS A 87 14.69 6.39 4.53
N MET A 88 14.13 6.74 3.37
CA MET A 88 13.64 5.78 2.39
C MET A 88 14.05 6.17 0.98
N PHE A 89 14.53 5.18 0.24
CA PHE A 89 15.10 5.33 -1.10
C PHE A 89 14.56 4.23 -2.00
N LEU A 90 14.52 4.49 -3.31
CA LEU A 90 14.05 3.55 -4.31
C LEU A 90 15.08 3.43 -5.44
N GLN A 91 15.70 2.27 -5.57
CA GLN A 91 16.69 2.07 -6.62
C GLN A 91 16.90 0.59 -6.98
N GLY A 92 16.97 0.31 -8.28
CA GLY A 92 17.23 -1.01 -8.84
C GLY A 92 16.06 -1.99 -8.74
N THR A 93 16.27 -3.18 -9.30
CA THR A 93 15.36 -4.32 -9.18
C THR A 93 16.10 -5.57 -8.74
N ASP A 94 15.42 -6.48 -8.04
CA ASP A 94 15.95 -7.81 -7.79
C ASP A 94 15.94 -8.66 -9.08
N LYS A 95 16.52 -9.86 -9.03
CA LYS A 95 16.59 -10.81 -10.16
C LYS A 95 15.21 -11.31 -10.64
N LYS A 96 14.14 -11.05 -9.89
CA LYS A 96 12.75 -11.33 -10.27
C LYS A 96 12.07 -10.10 -10.85
N GLY A 97 12.79 -8.99 -11.04
CA GLY A 97 12.28 -7.72 -11.53
C GLY A 97 11.48 -6.94 -10.49
N LEU A 98 11.56 -7.27 -9.19
CA LEU A 98 10.86 -6.53 -8.16
C LEU A 98 11.62 -5.25 -7.82
N PRO A 99 10.98 -4.07 -7.77
CA PRO A 99 11.63 -2.85 -7.35
C PRO A 99 12.18 -2.97 -5.92
N ILE A 100 13.35 -2.41 -5.69
CA ILE A 100 14.02 -2.42 -4.40
C ILE A 100 13.82 -1.08 -3.69
N SER A 101 13.44 -1.15 -2.41
CA SER A 101 13.52 -0.01 -1.49
C SER A 101 14.58 -0.23 -0.43
N VAL A 102 15.32 0.83 -0.12
CA VAL A 102 16.23 0.88 1.02
C VAL A 102 15.64 1.76 2.10
N VAL A 103 15.53 1.24 3.32
CA VAL A 103 14.99 1.95 4.49
C VAL A 103 16.05 2.00 5.59
N PHE A 104 16.47 3.20 5.99
CA PHE A 104 17.44 3.40 7.08
C PHE A 104 16.72 3.57 8.42
N GLY A 105 16.72 2.51 9.24
CA GLY A 105 16.04 2.51 10.54
C GLY A 105 16.61 3.55 11.51
N ALA A 106 17.93 3.79 11.48
CA ALA A 106 18.60 4.76 12.34
C ALA A 106 18.23 6.23 12.06
N ARG A 107 17.54 6.48 10.94
CA ARG A 107 17.04 7.81 10.57
C ARG A 107 15.59 8.05 10.96
N HIS A 108 14.91 7.03 11.50
CA HIS A 108 13.54 7.18 12.00
C HIS A 108 13.53 7.88 13.37
N PHE A 109 12.75 8.96 13.50
CA PHE A 109 12.54 9.67 14.76
C PHE A 109 11.08 10.10 14.93
N SER A 110 10.42 9.62 15.97
CA SER A 110 8.99 9.88 16.27
C SER A 110 8.66 11.30 16.76
N ARG A 111 9.58 12.27 16.60
CA ARG A 111 9.52 13.55 17.33
C ARG A 111 8.51 14.54 16.74
N LYS A 112 8.53 14.77 15.42
CA LYS A 112 7.72 15.79 14.74
C LYS A 112 6.78 15.11 13.75
N GLY A 113 5.56 15.63 13.62
CA GLY A 113 4.51 15.05 12.77
C GLY A 113 3.68 13.95 13.42
N GLY A 114 4.28 13.20 14.34
CA GLY A 114 3.60 12.16 15.10
C GLY A 114 3.17 10.97 14.23
N LEU A 115 2.35 10.10 14.82
CA LEU A 115 1.98 8.83 14.20
C LEU A 115 1.13 9.00 12.92
N ASP A 116 0.32 10.06 12.84
CA ASP A 116 -0.55 10.29 11.68
C ASP A 116 0.25 10.74 10.45
N GLU A 117 1.25 11.61 10.62
CA GLU A 117 2.17 11.95 9.53
C GLU A 117 2.97 10.72 9.10
N PHE A 118 3.45 9.90 10.04
CA PHE A 118 4.11 8.63 9.72
C PHE A 118 3.21 7.68 8.90
N ARG A 119 1.93 7.53 9.26
CA ARG A 119 0.97 6.73 8.47
C ARG A 119 0.81 7.28 7.06
N ARG A 120 0.69 8.60 6.91
CA ARG A 120 0.62 9.25 5.59
C ARG A 120 1.89 9.03 4.79
N PHE A 121 3.06 9.13 5.42
CA PHE A 121 4.35 8.89 4.78
C PHE A 121 4.47 7.44 4.30
N LEU A 122 4.04 6.48 5.12
CA LEU A 122 4.05 5.08 4.71
C LEU A 122 3.18 4.85 3.48
N VAL A 123 1.99 5.48 3.43
CA VAL A 123 1.10 5.40 2.27
C VAL A 123 1.71 6.07 1.04
N PHE A 124 2.28 7.27 1.19
CA PHE A 124 3.04 7.96 0.14
C PHE A 124 4.14 7.04 -0.44
N ALA A 125 4.93 6.43 0.43
CA ALA A 125 6.04 5.58 0.04
C ALA A 125 5.59 4.29 -0.65
N LEU A 126 4.55 3.64 -0.14
CA LEU A 126 4.01 2.40 -0.71
C LEU A 126 3.34 2.64 -2.06
N ASP A 127 2.64 3.76 -2.22
CA ASP A 127 2.04 4.15 -3.51
C ASP A 127 3.12 4.38 -4.58
N LYS A 128 4.20 5.11 -4.24
CA LYS A 128 5.38 5.29 -5.12
C LYS A 128 6.04 3.97 -5.49
N LEU A 129 6.19 3.05 -4.53
CA LEU A 129 6.70 1.70 -4.78
C LEU A 129 5.81 0.91 -5.74
N CYS A 130 4.49 0.96 -5.54
CA CYS A 130 3.53 0.27 -6.38
C CYS A 130 3.55 0.80 -7.82
N GLN A 131 3.71 2.12 -8.02
CA GLN A 131 3.83 2.73 -9.34
C GLN A 131 5.07 2.27 -10.12
N ARG A 132 6.14 1.88 -9.43
CA ARG A 132 7.38 1.36 -10.04
C ARG A 132 7.36 -0.15 -10.27
N THR A 133 6.32 -0.84 -9.82
CA THR A 133 6.25 -2.28 -9.99
C THR A 133 5.72 -2.62 -11.38
N PRO A 134 6.34 -3.56 -12.12
CA PRO A 134 5.80 -4.03 -13.39
C PRO A 134 4.34 -4.49 -13.26
N ASP A 135 3.56 -4.24 -14.30
CA ASP A 135 2.15 -4.62 -14.36
C ASP A 135 1.97 -6.09 -14.00
N GLY A 136 1.06 -6.33 -13.05
CA GLY A 136 0.64 -7.66 -12.65
C GLY A 136 1.49 -8.40 -11.62
N VAL A 137 2.69 -7.93 -11.28
CA VAL A 137 3.51 -8.54 -10.21
C VAL A 137 3.18 -7.93 -8.84
N GLY A 138 3.10 -6.60 -8.80
CA GLY A 138 2.66 -5.84 -7.63
C GLY A 138 3.44 -6.05 -6.33
N LYS A 139 4.66 -6.61 -6.36
CA LYS A 139 5.52 -6.85 -5.19
C LYS A 139 6.81 -6.03 -5.23
N PHE A 140 7.41 -5.82 -4.05
CA PHE A 140 8.68 -5.13 -3.89
C PHE A 140 9.62 -5.87 -2.92
N THR A 141 10.91 -5.59 -3.02
CA THR A 141 11.97 -6.07 -2.12
C THR A 141 12.45 -4.91 -1.24
N ILE A 142 12.64 -5.16 0.06
CA ILE A 142 13.09 -4.14 1.02
C ILE A 142 14.46 -4.52 1.58
N ILE A 143 15.39 -3.57 1.64
CA ILE A 143 16.60 -3.64 2.45
C ILE A 143 16.41 -2.68 3.63
N GLY A 144 16.17 -3.23 4.82
CA GLY A 144 16.13 -2.51 6.08
C GLY A 144 17.52 -2.44 6.69
N ASP A 145 18.16 -1.28 6.57
CA ASP A 145 19.48 -1.03 7.13
C ASP A 145 19.37 -0.41 8.52
N LEU A 146 19.94 -1.11 9.50
CA LEU A 146 19.88 -0.76 10.91
C LEU A 146 21.22 -0.26 11.43
N GLN A 147 22.17 0.09 10.55
CA GLN A 147 23.44 0.67 10.96
C GLN A 147 23.19 1.97 11.74
N GLY A 148 23.66 1.99 13.00
CA GLY A 148 23.46 3.11 13.92
C GLY A 148 22.11 3.14 14.64
N TYR A 149 21.25 2.13 14.46
CA TYR A 149 19.95 2.06 15.12
C TYR A 149 20.09 1.96 16.64
N GLY A 150 19.38 2.83 17.37
CA GLY A 150 19.40 2.86 18.82
C GLY A 150 18.02 3.12 19.44
N TYR A 151 18.01 3.37 20.75
CA TYR A 151 16.78 3.60 21.51
C TYR A 151 15.92 4.75 20.97
N CYS A 152 16.54 5.84 20.49
CA CYS A 152 15.81 6.98 19.94
C CYS A 152 15.06 6.67 18.63
N ASN A 153 15.41 5.58 17.95
CA ASN A 153 14.79 5.14 16.71
C ASN A 153 13.74 4.04 16.93
N SER A 154 13.71 3.46 18.13
CA SER A 154 12.86 2.33 18.47
C SER A 154 11.42 2.75 18.76
N ASP A 155 10.64 2.90 17.69
CA ASP A 155 9.23 3.27 17.78
C ASP A 155 8.31 2.07 17.55
N VAL A 156 7.89 1.42 18.65
CA VAL A 156 6.95 0.30 18.57
C VAL A 156 5.60 0.72 17.98
N ARG A 157 5.13 1.95 18.23
CA ARG A 157 3.82 2.43 17.74
C ARG A 157 3.84 2.62 16.23
N ALA A 158 4.90 3.22 15.69
CA ALA A 158 5.09 3.34 14.25
C ALA A 158 5.20 1.97 13.58
N ASN A 159 5.99 1.05 14.14
CA ASN A 159 6.12 -0.30 13.59
C ASN A 159 4.77 -1.06 13.57
N LEU A 160 3.98 -0.98 14.65
CA LEU A 160 2.64 -1.58 14.67
C LEU A 160 1.70 -0.93 13.64
N ALA A 161 1.72 0.39 13.51
CA ALA A 161 0.94 1.09 12.48
C ALA A 161 1.35 0.66 11.06
N ALA A 162 2.66 0.45 10.83
CA ALA A 162 3.14 -0.03 9.55
C ALA A 162 2.69 -1.45 9.23
N ILE A 163 2.76 -2.36 10.22
CA ILE A 163 2.25 -3.72 10.10
C ILE A 163 0.76 -3.71 9.77
N THR A 164 -0.06 -2.92 10.48
CA THR A 164 -1.50 -2.80 10.22
C THR A 164 -1.78 -2.29 8.80
N ILE A 165 -1.11 -1.22 8.36
CA ILE A 165 -1.33 -0.67 7.01
C ILE A 165 -0.95 -1.71 5.93
N LEU A 166 0.19 -2.37 6.09
CA LEU A 166 0.65 -3.39 5.14
C LEU A 166 -0.30 -4.59 5.08
N GLN A 167 -0.81 -5.05 6.21
CA GLN A 167 -1.69 -6.21 6.28
C GLN A 167 -3.11 -5.93 5.78
N GLU A 168 -3.68 -4.77 6.12
CA GLU A 168 -5.08 -4.45 5.81
C GLU A 168 -5.27 -3.79 4.44
N TYR A 169 -4.30 -2.99 3.99
CA TYR A 169 -4.47 -2.12 2.81
C TYR A 169 -3.48 -2.40 1.68
N TYR A 170 -2.35 -3.05 1.98
CA TYR A 170 -1.35 -3.44 0.98
C TYR A 170 -1.06 -4.96 1.01
N PRO A 171 -2.12 -5.81 0.96
CA PRO A 171 -1.93 -7.25 1.03
C PRO A 171 -1.06 -7.77 -0.10
N GLU A 172 -0.24 -8.79 0.21
CA GLU A 172 0.58 -9.51 -0.77
C GLU A 172 1.58 -8.63 -1.56
N ARG A 173 1.98 -7.48 -1.01
CA ARG A 173 2.97 -6.57 -1.63
C ARG A 173 4.44 -6.87 -1.29
N LEU A 174 4.74 -7.44 -0.12
CA LEU A 174 6.13 -7.79 0.21
C LEU A 174 6.58 -9.05 -0.55
N GLY A 175 7.65 -8.91 -1.32
CA GLY A 175 8.40 -10.01 -1.95
C GLY A 175 9.40 -10.63 -0.97
N LYS A 176 10.41 -9.86 -0.58
CA LYS A 176 11.48 -10.25 0.38
C LYS A 176 11.91 -9.02 1.19
N MET A 177 12.35 -9.23 2.42
CA MET A 177 12.93 -8.17 3.26
C MET A 177 14.28 -8.64 3.81
N PHE A 178 15.35 -7.93 3.47
CA PHE A 178 16.66 -8.11 4.07
C PHE A 178 16.81 -7.15 5.24
N ILE A 179 17.20 -7.65 6.41
CA ILE A 179 17.60 -6.84 7.55
C ILE A 179 19.12 -6.90 7.64
N VAL A 180 19.77 -5.76 7.51
CA VAL A 180 21.24 -5.65 7.47
C VAL A 180 21.72 -4.79 8.64
N HIS A 181 22.94 -5.05 9.12
CA HIS A 181 23.55 -4.31 10.24
C HIS A 181 22.68 -4.26 11.52
N ALA A 182 21.94 -5.33 11.80
CA ALA A 182 21.02 -5.37 12.94
C ALA A 182 21.77 -5.36 14.28
N PRO A 183 21.67 -4.29 15.10
CA PRO A 183 22.30 -4.31 16.42
C PRO A 183 21.49 -5.17 17.39
N TYR A 184 22.13 -5.70 18.45
CA TYR A 184 21.44 -6.53 19.45
C TYR A 184 20.18 -5.88 20.04
N ILE A 185 20.18 -4.55 20.21
CA ILE A 185 19.02 -3.82 20.74
C ILE A 185 17.78 -3.91 19.81
N PHE A 186 17.98 -4.06 18.49
CA PHE A 186 16.89 -4.25 17.55
C PHE A 186 16.11 -5.53 17.86
N MET A 187 16.77 -6.59 18.34
CA MET A 187 16.10 -7.85 18.65
C MET A 187 15.07 -7.71 19.78
N THR A 188 15.25 -6.76 20.69
CA THR A 188 14.23 -6.43 21.70
C THR A 188 12.99 -5.85 21.03
N MET A 189 13.14 -4.87 20.14
CA MET A 189 12.04 -4.30 19.38
C MET A 189 11.36 -5.36 18.48
N TRP A 190 12.14 -6.17 17.77
CA TRP A 190 11.64 -7.24 16.92
C TRP A 190 10.73 -8.19 17.70
N LYS A 191 11.13 -8.61 18.90
CA LYS A 191 10.30 -9.47 19.78
C LYS A 191 8.96 -8.83 20.15
N LEU A 192 8.89 -7.51 20.30
CA LEU A 192 7.65 -6.80 20.64
C LEU A 192 6.66 -6.78 19.48
N VAL A 193 7.15 -6.63 18.24
CA VAL A 193 6.29 -6.53 17.05
C VAL A 193 6.02 -7.89 16.39
N TYR A 194 6.90 -8.87 16.61
CA TYR A 194 6.83 -10.20 16.02
C TYR A 194 5.44 -10.86 16.10
N PRO A 195 4.72 -10.84 17.24
CA PRO A 195 3.40 -11.45 17.36
C PRO A 195 2.36 -10.91 16.36
N PHE A 196 2.52 -9.67 15.91
CA PHE A 196 1.57 -8.99 15.01
C PHE A 196 1.88 -9.23 13.52
N ILE A 197 3.07 -9.74 13.20
CA ILE A 197 3.46 -10.06 11.82
C ILE A 197 2.87 -11.42 11.46
N ASP A 198 2.21 -11.57 10.32
CA ASP A 198 1.66 -12.86 9.90
C ASP A 198 2.78 -13.82 9.46
N LYS A 199 2.50 -15.13 9.48
CA LYS A 199 3.48 -16.18 9.17
C LYS A 199 4.08 -16.05 7.76
N LYS A 200 3.28 -15.67 6.75
CA LYS A 200 3.76 -15.54 5.37
C LYS A 200 4.76 -14.39 5.25
N THR A 201 4.52 -13.29 5.97
CA THR A 201 5.43 -12.14 6.03
C THR A 201 6.71 -12.47 6.79
N ARG A 202 6.63 -13.15 7.95
CA ARG A 202 7.82 -13.57 8.72
C ARG A 202 8.79 -14.41 7.89
N ASN A 203 8.27 -15.34 7.08
CA ASN A 203 9.08 -16.20 6.23
C ASN A 203 9.82 -15.46 5.10
N LYS A 204 9.48 -14.19 4.84
CA LYS A 204 10.13 -13.35 3.83
C LYS A 204 11.25 -12.48 4.40
N VAL A 205 11.40 -12.44 5.72
CA VAL A 205 12.40 -11.64 6.42
C VAL A 205 13.69 -12.46 6.56
N VAL A 206 14.79 -11.91 6.07
CA VAL A 206 16.12 -12.50 6.11
C VAL A 206 17.04 -11.56 6.88
N PHE A 207 17.57 -12.03 8.00
CA PHE A 207 18.65 -11.32 8.71
C PHE A 207 19.97 -11.68 8.05
N VAL A 208 20.71 -10.67 7.63
CA VAL A 208 21.97 -10.84 6.91
C VAL A 208 23.14 -10.59 7.85
N GLU A 209 24.12 -11.48 7.83
CA GLU A 209 25.35 -11.33 8.60
C GLU A 209 26.27 -10.31 7.92
N ASP A 210 26.82 -9.35 8.68
CA ASP A 210 27.64 -8.26 8.15
C ASP A 210 28.82 -8.75 7.28
N LYS A 211 29.46 -9.86 7.69
CA LYS A 211 30.60 -10.46 6.97
C LYS A 211 30.22 -11.02 5.59
N ARG A 212 28.95 -11.30 5.37
CA ARG A 212 28.41 -11.89 4.14
C ARG A 212 27.37 -10.98 3.48
N LEU A 213 27.36 -9.70 3.84
CA LEU A 213 26.35 -8.73 3.41
C LEU A 213 26.19 -8.72 1.89
N GLN A 214 27.26 -8.41 1.18
CA GLN A 214 27.24 -8.34 -0.27
C GLN A 214 26.92 -9.70 -0.88
N GLU A 215 27.61 -10.77 -0.42
CA GLU A 215 27.39 -12.15 -0.91
C GLU A 215 25.91 -12.55 -0.85
N THR A 216 25.25 -12.32 0.29
CA THR A 216 23.85 -12.68 0.48
C THR A 216 22.92 -11.80 -0.35
N LEU A 217 23.18 -10.49 -0.45
CA LEU A 217 22.35 -9.61 -1.27
C LEU A 217 22.46 -9.95 -2.76
N VAL A 218 23.65 -10.33 -3.25
CA VAL A 218 23.84 -10.68 -4.67
C VAL A 218 23.26 -12.04 -5.06
N GLU A 219 22.82 -12.86 -4.10
CA GLU A 219 22.05 -14.07 -4.39
C GLU A 219 20.72 -13.72 -5.06
N ASP A 220 20.04 -12.66 -4.61
CA ASP A 220 18.75 -12.22 -5.15
C ASP A 220 18.81 -10.94 -5.98
N ILE A 221 19.86 -10.12 -5.88
CA ILE A 221 19.99 -8.82 -6.56
C ILE A 221 21.20 -8.85 -7.48
N GLU A 222 21.09 -8.38 -8.73
CA GLU A 222 22.29 -8.29 -9.58
C GLU A 222 23.22 -7.18 -9.06
N GLU A 223 24.55 -7.37 -9.17
CA GLU A 223 25.54 -6.41 -8.64
C GLU A 223 25.37 -5.00 -9.23
N ASN A 224 25.03 -4.91 -10.52
CA ASN A 224 24.72 -3.65 -11.20
C ASN A 224 23.37 -3.04 -10.82
N GLN A 225 22.51 -3.78 -10.11
CA GLN A 225 21.23 -3.32 -9.55
C GLN A 225 21.31 -3.05 -8.04
N LEU A 226 22.38 -3.49 -7.39
CA LEU A 226 22.60 -3.29 -5.97
C LEU A 226 23.09 -1.86 -5.70
N PRO A 227 22.65 -1.21 -4.61
CA PRO A 227 23.20 0.08 -4.21
C PRO A 227 24.71 0.04 -3.90
N GLU A 228 25.43 1.10 -4.25
CA GLU A 228 26.89 1.25 -4.01
C GLU A 228 27.28 1.01 -2.55
N ILE A 229 26.46 1.47 -1.61
CA ILE A 229 26.69 1.30 -0.16
C ILE A 229 26.70 -0.17 0.31
N TYR A 230 26.23 -1.10 -0.52
CA TYR A 230 26.25 -2.54 -0.26
C TYR A 230 27.19 -3.30 -1.21
N GLY A 231 28.09 -2.58 -1.90
CA GLY A 231 29.06 -3.15 -2.85
C GLY A 231 28.55 -3.28 -4.29
N GLY A 232 27.42 -2.66 -4.62
CA GLY A 232 26.90 -2.61 -5.98
C GLY A 232 27.35 -1.38 -6.78
N LYS A 233 26.54 -0.97 -7.77
CA LYS A 233 26.87 0.14 -8.70
C LYS A 233 25.79 1.22 -8.80
N LEU A 234 24.66 1.07 -8.10
CA LEU A 234 23.59 2.07 -8.18
C LEU A 234 23.64 3.10 -7.06
N GLN A 235 23.44 4.36 -7.43
CA GLN A 235 23.26 5.43 -6.46
C GLN A 235 21.83 5.46 -5.94
N LEU A 236 21.66 5.64 -4.63
CA LEU A 236 20.35 5.73 -4.02
C LEU A 236 19.60 6.99 -4.46
N VAL A 237 18.34 6.83 -4.85
CA VAL A 237 17.43 7.94 -5.17
C VAL A 237 16.43 8.11 -4.02
N PRO A 238 16.36 9.28 -3.35
CA PRO A 238 15.37 9.54 -2.32
C PRO A 238 13.95 9.33 -2.85
N ILE A 239 13.06 8.76 -2.04
CA ILE A 239 11.72 8.35 -2.46
C ILE A 239 10.85 9.48 -3.05
N GLN A 240 11.07 10.72 -2.64
CA GLN A 240 10.38 11.89 -3.20
C GLN A 240 10.87 12.27 -4.61
N ASN A 241 12.13 11.96 -4.92
CA ASN A 241 12.74 12.22 -6.23
C ASN A 241 12.63 11.01 -7.17
N ALA A 242 11.96 9.96 -6.71
CA ALA A 242 11.82 8.67 -7.36
C ALA A 242 10.52 8.57 -8.16
#